data_AF-A0A2L2WVC3-F1
#
_entry.id   AF-A0A2L2WVC3-F1
#
_cell.length_a   1.000
_cell.length_b   1.000
_cell.length_c   1.000
_cell.angle_alpha   90.00
_cell.angle_beta   90.00
_cell.angle_gamma   90.00
#
_symmetry.space_group_name_H-M   'P 1'
#
loop_
_entity.id
_entity.type
_entity.pdbx_description
1 polymer ?
#
loop_
_entity_poly.entity_id
_entity_poly.type
_entity_poly.pdbx_seq_one_letter_code
_entity_poly.pdbx_strand_id
1 'polypeptide(L)'
;MEQNTVKLTAKEVVKDQIASTLRHIDRRIAVISEKMNADYLHFFEWQAEEMFKVQKRRAFFTEFTKVVKSLDEDVDLTAWLFAIANRKSGELVRGSLTRNSTNPMANLAHLLNLEAEQEIIRELESLAHVAEYYGKC
;
A
#
# COMPACT_ATOMS: atom_id res chain seq x y z
N MET A 1 10.10 40.33 -3.99
CA MET A 1 10.52 39.09 -3.31
C MET A 1 10.05 37.94 -4.16
N GLU A 2 10.91 37.41 -5.02
CA GLU A 2 10.60 36.18 -5.75
C GLU A 2 10.43 35.07 -4.72
N GLN A 3 9.22 34.49 -4.65
CA GLN A 3 9.02 33.22 -3.98
C GLN A 3 9.82 32.20 -4.79
N ASN A 4 11.00 31.86 -4.30
CA ASN A 4 11.81 30.78 -4.82
C ASN A 4 11.10 29.47 -4.45
N THR A 5 10.04 29.13 -5.17
CA THR A 5 9.34 27.85 -5.07
C THR A 5 10.31 26.79 -5.54
N VAL A 6 10.98 26.13 -4.59
CA VAL A 6 11.74 24.90 -4.85
C VAL A 6 10.77 23.93 -5.49
N LYS A 7 11.01 23.62 -6.76
CA LYS A 7 10.21 22.64 -7.50
C LYS A 7 10.50 21.27 -6.89
N LEU A 8 9.53 20.71 -6.18
CA LEU A 8 9.64 19.38 -5.59
C LEU A 8 9.93 18.36 -6.70
N THR A 9 10.91 17.51 -6.47
CA THR A 9 11.24 16.42 -7.39
C THR A 9 10.13 15.36 -7.36
N ALA A 10 9.98 14.59 -8.44
CA ALA A 10 9.03 13.48 -8.50
C ALA A 10 9.18 12.50 -7.31
N LYS A 11 10.43 12.26 -6.90
CA LYS A 11 10.76 11.39 -5.76
C LYS A 11 10.32 11.97 -4.41
N GLU A 12 10.48 13.28 -4.20
CA GLU A 12 10.00 13.96 -2.99
C GLU A 12 8.48 13.89 -2.89
N VAL A 13 7.76 14.18 -3.98
CA VAL A 13 6.29 14.12 -4.00
C VAL A 13 5.80 12.68 -3.74
N VAL A 14 6.42 11.68 -4.36
CA VAL A 14 6.08 10.26 -4.10
C VAL A 14 6.32 9.88 -2.64
N LYS A 15 7.44 10.31 -2.04
CA LYS A 15 7.72 10.07 -0.61
C LYS A 15 6.67 10.71 0.29
N ASP A 16 6.26 11.94 -0.02
CA ASP A 16 5.22 12.64 0.75
C ASP A 16 3.86 11.97 0.62
N GLN A 17 3.52 11.48 -0.58
CA GLN A 17 2.29 10.73 -0.81
C GLN A 17 2.29 9.41 -0.03
N ILE A 18 3.40 8.65 -0.04
CA ILE A 18 3.55 7.42 0.75
C ILE A 18 3.41 7.72 2.25
N ALA A 19 4.05 8.80 2.73
CA ALA A 19 3.95 9.21 4.14
C ALA A 19 2.51 9.60 4.51
N SER A 20 1.78 10.25 3.60
CA SER A 20 0.36 10.55 3.78
C SER A 20 -0.48 9.29 3.88
N THR A 21 -0.30 8.35 2.94
CA THR A 21 -0.97 7.05 2.95
C THR A 21 -0.73 6.31 4.26
N LEU A 22 0.52 6.26 4.76
CA LEU A 22 0.85 5.64 6.03
C LEU A 22 0.13 6.30 7.21
N ARG A 23 0.07 7.64 7.28
CA ARG A 23 -0.69 8.33 8.34
C ARG A 23 -2.18 8.00 8.32
N HIS A 24 -2.76 7.87 7.12
CA HIS A 24 -4.16 7.46 6.99
C HIS A 24 -4.39 6.02 7.44
N ILE A 25 -3.49 5.10 7.06
CA ILE A 25 -3.51 3.70 7.48
C ILE A 25 -3.37 3.60 9.00
N ASP A 26 -2.39 4.29 9.60
CA ASP A 26 -2.14 4.28 11.05
C ASP A 26 -3.35 4.79 11.83
N ARG A 27 -3.96 5.91 11.38
CA ARG A 27 -5.20 6.42 11.98
C ARG A 27 -6.33 5.40 11.88
N ARG A 28 -6.46 4.72 10.74
CA ARG A 28 -7.53 3.73 10.55
C ARG A 28 -7.33 2.53 11.46
N ILE A 29 -6.11 2.04 11.59
CA ILE A 29 -5.76 0.96 12.52
C ILE A 29 -6.07 1.37 13.95
N ALA A 30 -5.71 2.58 14.38
CA ALA A 30 -6.02 3.05 15.73
C ALA A 30 -7.53 3.02 16.02
N VAL A 31 -8.35 3.54 15.10
CA VAL A 31 -9.83 3.53 15.21
C VAL A 31 -10.38 2.11 15.30
N ILE A 32 -9.89 1.18 14.48
CA ILE A 32 -10.38 -0.20 14.52
C ILE A 32 -9.89 -0.94 15.77
N SER A 33 -8.66 -0.65 16.24
CA SER A 33 -8.12 -1.21 17.48
C SER A 33 -8.91 -0.78 18.71
N GLU A 34 -9.39 0.47 18.77
CA GLU A 34 -10.29 0.91 19.84
C GLU A 34 -11.57 0.08 19.88
N LYS A 35 -12.18 -0.20 18.72
CA LYS A 35 -13.38 -1.03 18.62
C LYS A 35 -13.11 -2.49 19.00
N MET A 36 -11.97 -3.04 18.58
CA MET A 36 -11.51 -4.38 18.97
C MET A 36 -11.37 -4.52 20.49
N ASN A 37 -10.83 -3.50 21.15
CA ASN A 37 -10.64 -3.50 22.60
C ASN A 37 -11.95 -3.30 23.38
N ALA A 38 -12.93 -2.60 22.78
CA ALA A 38 -14.24 -2.37 23.39
C ALA A 38 -15.16 -3.60 23.32
N ASP A 39 -15.23 -4.24 22.15
CA ASP A 39 -16.01 -5.46 21.93
C ASP A 39 -15.33 -6.32 20.86
N TYR A 40 -14.62 -7.35 21.30
CA TYR A 40 -13.89 -8.22 20.40
C TYR A 40 -14.80 -9.04 19.47
N LEU A 41 -15.96 -9.53 19.96
CA LEU A 41 -16.84 -10.36 19.15
C LEU A 41 -17.46 -9.54 18.02
N HIS A 42 -17.95 -8.34 18.35
CA HIS A 42 -18.48 -7.43 17.35
C HIS A 42 -17.41 -6.98 16.35
N PHE A 43 -16.20 -6.65 16.82
CA PHE A 43 -15.07 -6.36 15.96
C PHE A 43 -14.76 -7.51 15.01
N PHE A 44 -14.72 -8.74 15.53
CA PHE A 44 -14.37 -9.91 14.75
C PHE A 44 -15.36 -10.15 13.61
N GLU A 45 -16.66 -10.00 13.89
CA GLU A 45 -17.72 -10.18 12.90
C GLU A 45 -17.75 -9.09 11.82
N TRP A 46 -17.44 -7.84 12.17
CA TRP A 46 -17.69 -6.69 11.28
C TRP A 46 -16.46 -5.99 10.74
N GLN A 47 -15.29 -6.15 11.38
CA GLN A 47 -14.13 -5.31 11.12
C GLN A 47 -12.79 -6.05 11.07
N ALA A 48 -12.74 -7.34 11.40
CA ALA A 48 -11.51 -8.12 11.30
C ALA A 48 -10.99 -8.17 9.85
N GLU A 49 -11.90 -8.25 8.88
CA GLU A 49 -11.55 -8.21 7.44
C GLU A 49 -10.82 -6.92 7.08
N GLU A 50 -11.41 -5.78 7.44
CA GLU A 50 -10.83 -4.47 7.20
C GLU A 50 -9.47 -4.37 7.90
N MET A 51 -9.40 -4.69 9.20
CA MET A 51 -8.16 -4.65 9.99
C MET A 51 -7.06 -5.47 9.31
N PHE A 52 -7.36 -6.67 8.83
CA PHE A 52 -6.40 -7.53 8.13
C PHE A 52 -5.81 -6.81 6.90
N LYS A 53 -6.66 -6.23 6.05
CA LYS A 53 -6.23 -5.53 4.83
C LYS A 53 -5.42 -4.27 5.13
N VAL A 54 -5.84 -3.42 6.08
CA VAL A 54 -5.06 -2.23 6.46
C VAL A 54 -3.71 -2.60 7.06
N GLN A 55 -3.61 -3.68 7.85
CA GLN A 55 -2.32 -4.14 8.40
C GLN A 55 -1.39 -4.66 7.29
N LYS A 56 -1.92 -5.39 6.30
CA LYS A 56 -1.17 -5.81 5.11
C LYS A 56 -0.62 -4.61 4.33
N ARG A 57 -1.46 -3.60 4.09
CA ARG A 57 -1.05 -2.34 3.44
C ARG A 57 -0.01 -1.58 4.26
N ARG A 58 -0.20 -1.48 5.58
CA ARG A 58 0.77 -0.85 6.49
C ARG A 58 2.15 -1.49 6.37
N ALA A 59 2.22 -2.80 6.45
CA ALA A 59 3.47 -3.56 6.35
C ALA A 59 4.15 -3.29 5.00
N PHE A 60 3.39 -3.33 3.90
CA PHE A 60 3.90 -3.02 2.58
C PHE A 60 4.49 -1.61 2.50
N PHE A 61 3.72 -0.57 2.82
CA PHE A 61 4.19 0.82 2.67
C PHE A 61 5.32 1.19 3.64
N THR A 62 5.40 0.53 4.80
CA THR A 62 6.51 0.72 5.74
C THR A 62 7.83 0.27 5.12
N GLU A 63 7.87 -0.92 4.53
CA GLU A 63 9.07 -1.39 3.83
C GLU A 63 9.30 -0.62 2.53
N PHE A 64 8.23 -0.33 1.79
CA PHE A 64 8.30 0.42 0.55
C PHE A 64 8.94 1.81 0.74
N THR A 65 8.63 2.50 1.84
CA THR A 65 9.25 3.77 2.20
C THR A 65 10.77 3.68 2.30
N LYS A 66 11.29 2.58 2.86
CA LYS A 66 12.74 2.37 2.99
C LYS A 66 13.37 2.16 1.61
N VAL A 67 12.74 1.37 0.76
CA VAL A 67 13.20 1.10 -0.60
C VAL A 67 13.22 2.39 -1.43
N VAL A 68 12.14 3.18 -1.43
CA VAL A 68 12.09 4.45 -2.17
C VAL A 68 13.14 5.44 -1.70
N LYS A 69 13.43 5.48 -0.39
CA LYS A 69 14.51 6.30 0.17
C LYS A 69 15.90 5.89 -0.29
N SER A 70 16.12 4.60 -0.57
CA SER A 70 17.42 4.06 -0.99
C SER A 70 17.62 4.05 -2.51
N LEU A 71 16.61 4.39 -3.31
CA LEU A 71 16.78 4.52 -4.75
C LEU A 71 17.73 5.68 -5.06
N ASP A 72 18.45 5.58 -6.17
CA ASP A 72 19.24 6.69 -6.70
C ASP A 72 18.32 7.83 -7.21
N GLU A 73 18.86 9.03 -7.45
CA GLU A 73 18.08 10.17 -7.95
C GLU A 73 17.82 10.10 -9.46
N ASP A 74 18.65 9.38 -10.20
CA ASP A 74 18.55 9.18 -11.66
C ASP A 74 17.65 8.01 -12.06
N VAL A 75 17.08 7.28 -11.09
CA VAL A 75 16.16 6.19 -11.38
C VAL A 75 14.93 6.72 -12.12
N ASP A 76 14.50 6.01 -13.17
CA ASP A 76 13.17 6.21 -13.74
C ASP A 76 12.12 5.71 -12.75
N LEU A 77 11.69 6.59 -11.86
CA LEU A 77 10.77 6.28 -10.77
C LEU A 77 9.41 5.79 -11.30
N THR A 78 8.96 6.33 -12.44
CA THR A 78 7.70 5.94 -13.09
C THR A 78 7.78 4.50 -13.57
N ALA A 79 8.81 4.17 -14.37
CA ALA A 79 9.01 2.82 -14.87
C ALA A 79 9.24 1.82 -13.74
N TRP A 80 9.98 2.22 -12.70
CA TRP A 80 10.24 1.39 -11.53
C TRP A 80 8.95 1.07 -10.75
N LEU A 81 8.08 2.06 -10.52
CA LEU A 81 6.79 1.87 -9.85
C LEU A 81 5.88 0.93 -10.65
N PHE A 82 5.74 1.15 -11.96
CA PHE A 82 4.96 0.25 -12.83
C PHE A 82 5.54 -1.15 -12.88
N ALA A 83 6.87 -1.31 -12.86
CA ALA A 83 7.49 -2.64 -12.84
C ALA A 83 7.11 -3.43 -11.58
N ILE A 84 7.02 -2.77 -10.42
CA ILE A 84 6.57 -3.41 -9.18
C ILE A 84 5.08 -3.77 -9.25
N ALA A 85 4.23 -2.84 -9.70
CA ALA A 85 2.81 -3.10 -9.88
C ALA A 85 2.57 -4.30 -10.83
N ASN A 86 3.22 -4.30 -11.99
CA ASN A 86 3.13 -5.38 -12.98
C ASN A 86 3.63 -6.72 -12.44
N ARG A 87 4.72 -6.73 -11.67
CA ARG A 87 5.22 -7.97 -11.04
C ARG A 87 4.16 -8.55 -10.10
N LYS A 88 3.59 -7.71 -9.21
CA LYS A 88 2.53 -8.12 -8.28
C LYS A 88 1.26 -8.58 -9.00
N SER A 89 0.83 -7.86 -10.04
CA SER A 89 -0.30 -8.29 -10.89
C SER A 89 -0.03 -9.66 -11.50
N GLY A 90 1.17 -9.90 -12.02
CA GLY A 90 1.56 -11.20 -12.56
C GLY A 90 1.62 -12.32 -11.51
N GLU A 91 1.98 -12.01 -10.27
CA GLU A 91 1.92 -12.95 -9.14
C GLU A 91 0.47 -13.30 -8.78
N LEU A 92 -0.44 -12.32 -8.77
CA LEU A 92 -1.87 -12.54 -8.54
C LEU A 92 -2.52 -13.39 -9.62
N VAL A 93 -2.23 -13.11 -10.90
CA VAL A 93 -2.82 -13.84 -12.04
C VAL A 93 -2.32 -15.28 -12.12
N ARG A 94 -1.05 -15.54 -11.79
CA ARG A 94 -0.44 -16.88 -11.85
C ARG A 94 -0.58 -17.66 -10.54
N GLY A 95 -0.88 -16.96 -9.44
CA GLY A 95 -1.01 -17.53 -8.12
C GLY A 95 -2.32 -18.30 -7.95
N SER A 96 -2.37 -19.15 -6.92
CA SER A 96 -3.61 -19.83 -6.55
C SER A 96 -4.58 -18.84 -5.90
N LEU A 97 -5.83 -18.84 -6.37
CA LEU A 97 -6.93 -18.09 -5.76
C LEU A 97 -7.38 -18.71 -4.43
N THR A 98 -7.03 -19.97 -4.18
CA THR A 98 -7.37 -20.69 -2.95
C THR A 98 -6.11 -21.17 -2.22
N ARG A 99 -6.15 -21.18 -0.89
CA ARG A 99 -5.06 -21.74 -0.07
C ARG A 99 -5.16 -23.26 0.11
N ASN A 100 -6.33 -23.85 -0.11
CA ASN A 100 -6.64 -25.27 0.10
C ASN A 100 -6.28 -25.77 1.52
N SER A 101 -6.48 -24.92 2.54
CA SER A 101 -6.30 -25.28 3.94
C SER A 101 -7.55 -25.97 4.49
N THR A 102 -7.38 -26.87 5.46
CA THR A 102 -8.49 -27.42 6.26
C THR A 102 -9.05 -26.41 7.26
N ASN A 103 -8.34 -25.31 7.54
CA ASN A 103 -8.82 -24.23 8.41
C ASN A 103 -9.55 -23.17 7.58
N PRO A 104 -10.87 -22.93 7.80
CA PRO A 104 -11.63 -21.93 7.06
C PRO A 104 -11.06 -20.51 7.18
N MET A 105 -10.59 -20.13 8.37
CA MET A 105 -10.01 -18.80 8.62
C MET A 105 -8.71 -18.61 7.84
N ALA A 106 -7.91 -19.69 7.70
CA ALA A 106 -6.69 -19.67 6.91
C ALA A 106 -6.96 -19.46 5.43
N ASN A 107 -8.08 -19.99 4.91
CA ASN A 107 -8.53 -19.77 3.53
C ASN A 107 -9.06 -18.34 3.34
N LEU A 108 -9.85 -17.83 4.29
CA LEU A 108 -10.35 -16.46 4.24
C LEU A 108 -9.18 -15.45 4.27
N ALA A 109 -8.22 -15.62 5.18
CA ALA A 109 -7.04 -14.77 5.25
C ALA A 109 -6.23 -14.76 3.93
N HIS A 110 -6.22 -15.87 3.18
CA HIS A 110 -5.61 -15.90 1.85
C HIS A 110 -6.37 -15.04 0.85
N LEU A 111 -7.69 -15.16 0.79
CA LEU A 111 -8.52 -14.31 -0.06
C LEU A 111 -8.32 -12.83 0.26
N LEU A 112 -8.36 -12.46 1.55
CA LEU A 112 -8.14 -11.08 2.00
C LEU A 112 -6.74 -10.58 1.68
N ASN A 113 -5.74 -11.47 1.68
CA ASN A 113 -4.41 -11.13 1.22
C ASN A 113 -4.40 -10.78 -0.27
N LEU A 114 -5.08 -11.57 -1.12
CA LEU A 114 -5.18 -11.27 -2.55
C LEU A 114 -5.88 -9.93 -2.80
N GLU A 115 -6.96 -9.64 -2.07
CA GLU A 115 -7.65 -8.34 -2.14
C GLU A 115 -6.73 -7.18 -1.71
N ALA A 116 -6.00 -7.33 -0.60
CA ALA A 116 -5.05 -6.31 -0.15
C ALA A 116 -3.94 -6.07 -1.18
N GLU A 117 -3.44 -7.12 -1.84
CA GLU A 117 -2.45 -6.98 -2.91
C GLU A 117 -3.03 -6.23 -4.13
N GLN A 118 -4.31 -6.45 -4.48
CA GLN A 118 -4.99 -5.67 -5.53
C GLN A 118 -5.11 -4.19 -5.17
N GLU A 119 -5.42 -3.85 -3.91
CA GLU A 119 -5.41 -2.46 -3.44
C GLU A 119 -4.01 -1.84 -3.57
N ILE A 120 -2.97 -2.56 -3.13
CA ILE A 120 -1.58 -2.10 -3.20
C ILE A 120 -1.16 -1.84 -4.65
N ILE A 121 -1.55 -2.69 -5.61
CA ILE A 121 -1.24 -2.51 -7.03
C ILE A 121 -1.83 -1.19 -7.54
N ARG A 122 -3.10 -0.89 -7.25
CA ARG A 122 -3.75 0.37 -7.67
C ARG A 122 -3.06 1.57 -7.06
N GLU A 123 -2.62 1.47 -5.81
CA GLU A 123 -1.87 2.55 -5.14
C GLU A 123 -0.48 2.75 -5.76
N LEU A 124 0.22 1.68 -6.15
CA LEU A 124 1.49 1.77 -6.87
C LEU A 124 1.33 2.41 -8.25
N GLU A 125 0.28 2.04 -8.99
CA GLU A 125 -0.06 2.67 -10.28
C GLU A 125 -0.39 4.16 -10.10
N SER A 126 -1.14 4.51 -9.05
CA SER A 126 -1.39 5.91 -8.70
C SER A 126 -0.11 6.67 -8.38
N LEU A 127 0.83 6.07 -7.65
CA LEU A 127 2.14 6.67 -7.39
C LEU A 127 2.96 6.84 -8.68
N ALA A 128 2.87 5.88 -9.61
CA ALA A 128 3.55 5.94 -10.89
C ALA A 128 3.04 7.12 -11.73
N HIS A 129 1.73 7.34 -11.77
CA HIS A 129 1.14 8.50 -12.43
C HIS A 129 1.54 9.83 -11.79
N VAL A 130 1.68 9.88 -10.46
CA VAL A 130 2.22 11.06 -9.77
C VAL A 130 3.67 11.30 -10.19
N ALA A 131 4.52 10.26 -10.18
CA ALA A 131 5.91 10.36 -10.61
C ALA A 131 6.02 10.84 -12.06
N GLU A 132 5.17 10.32 -12.96
CA GLU A 132 5.15 10.70 -14.37
C GLU A 132 4.80 12.18 -14.56
N TYR A 133 3.80 12.68 -13.82
CA TYR A 133 3.38 14.07 -13.88
C TYR A 133 4.51 15.01 -13.45
N TYR A 134 5.14 14.75 -12.30
CA TYR A 134 6.20 15.60 -11.76
C TYR A 134 7.57 15.39 -12.44
N GLY A 135 7.78 14.27 -13.14
CA GLY A 135 8.99 14.02 -13.93
C GLY A 135 9.03 14.73 -15.29
N LYS A 136 7.86 15.13 -15.82
CA LYS A 136 7.75 15.89 -17.09
C LYS A 136 7.86 17.40 -16.90
N CYS A 137 7.70 17.89 -15.67
CA CYS A 137 7.78 19.32 -15.36
C CYS A 137 9.23 19.75 -15.28
#